data_AF-X0TDP0-F1
#
_entry.id   AF-X0TDP0-F1
#
_cell.length_a   1.000
_cell.length_b   1.000
_cell.length_c   1.000
_cell.angle_alpha   90.00
_cell.angle_beta   90.00
_cell.angle_gamma   90.00
#
_symmetry.space_group_name_H-M   'P 1'
#
loop_
_entity.id
_entity.type
_entity.pdbx_description
1 polymer ?
#
loop_
_entity_poly.entity_id
_entity_poly.type
_entity_poly.pdbx_seq_one_letter_code
_entity_poly.pdbx_strand_id
1 'polypeptide(L)'
;MKSYIFITTEGYTFQPESTSIEPDIENCQVVGFAKGKDPKQAFKNLIQENSNLLETTFDELICYELKDIDHTKKSYFYLNAYKVSEDL
;
A
#
# COMPACT_ATOMS: atom_id res chain seq x y z
N MET A 1 13.01 13.05 -10.77
CA MET A 1 11.75 12.26 -10.78
C MET A 1 11.40 11.94 -9.35
N LYS A 2 10.11 12.07 -9.02
CA LYS A 2 9.57 11.76 -7.70
C LYS A 2 9.05 10.32 -7.70
N SER A 3 9.01 9.68 -6.53
CA SER A 3 8.45 8.34 -6.36
C SER A 3 7.07 8.44 -5.74
N TYR A 4 6.16 7.59 -6.17
CA TYR A 4 4.78 7.57 -5.72
C TYR A 4 4.35 6.15 -5.37
N ILE A 5 3.43 6.04 -4.43
CA ILE A 5 2.68 4.82 -4.11
C ILE A 5 1.21 5.02 -4.50
N PHE A 6 0.62 4.01 -5.10
CA PHE A 6 -0.79 3.97 -5.44
C PHE A 6 -1.47 2.91 -4.59
N ILE A 7 -2.54 3.30 -3.89
CA ILE A 7 -3.31 2.41 -3.02
C ILE A 7 -4.80 2.46 -3.37
N THR A 8 -5.55 1.44 -2.98
CA THR A 8 -7.01 1.41 -3.09
C THR A 8 -7.63 0.98 -1.76
N THR A 9 -8.84 1.46 -1.48
CA THR A 9 -9.67 1.06 -0.34
C THR A 9 -10.74 0.04 -0.74
N GLU A 10 -10.87 -0.31 -2.02
CA GLU A 10 -11.92 -1.19 -2.55
C GLU A 10 -11.67 -2.68 -2.29
N GLY A 11 -10.56 -3.03 -1.63
CA GLY A 11 -10.15 -4.42 -1.39
C GLY A 11 -10.21 -4.83 0.08
N TYR A 12 -10.59 -6.10 0.31
CA TYR A 12 -10.57 -6.71 1.64
C TYR A 12 -9.25 -7.42 1.89
N THR A 13 -8.72 -7.31 3.10
CA THR A 13 -7.51 -8.02 3.51
C THR A 13 -7.76 -8.79 4.79
N PHE A 14 -7.34 -10.04 4.79
CA PHE A 14 -7.36 -10.92 5.94
C PHE A 14 -5.92 -11.15 6.40
N GLN A 15 -5.72 -11.23 7.70
CA GLN A 15 -4.43 -11.62 8.27
C GLN A 15 -4.08 -13.05 7.84
N PRO A 16 -2.78 -13.38 7.71
CA PRO A 16 -2.37 -14.76 7.45
C PRO A 16 -3.02 -15.72 8.45
N GLU A 17 -3.54 -16.85 7.95
CA GLU A 17 -4.25 -17.87 8.73
C GLU A 17 -5.57 -17.40 9.41
N SER A 18 -6.10 -16.23 9.07
CA SER A 18 -7.42 -15.81 9.56
C SER A 18 -8.53 -16.69 8.97
N THR A 19 -9.40 -17.21 9.83
CA THR A 19 -10.63 -17.91 9.46
C THR A 19 -11.86 -17.01 9.58
N SER A 20 -11.65 -15.73 9.89
CA SER A 20 -12.73 -14.74 10.03
C SER A 20 -13.44 -14.50 8.70
N ILE A 21 -14.77 -14.35 8.77
CA ILE A 21 -15.57 -13.90 7.64
C ILE A 21 -15.54 -12.37 7.49
N GLU A 22 -15.14 -11.66 8.55
CA GLU A 22 -15.02 -10.21 8.57
C GLU A 22 -13.56 -9.80 8.37
N PRO A 23 -13.27 -8.76 7.56
CA PRO A 23 -11.92 -8.24 7.41
C PRO A 23 -11.41 -7.67 8.73
N ASP A 24 -10.15 -7.93 9.06
CA ASP A 24 -9.65 -7.67 10.42
C ASP A 24 -9.52 -6.18 10.76
N ILE A 25 -9.31 -5.31 9.76
CA ILE A 25 -9.09 -3.86 9.93
C ILE A 25 -9.51 -3.07 8.67
N GLU A 26 -9.74 -1.75 8.83
CA GLU A 26 -9.73 -0.81 7.70
C GLU A 26 -8.33 -0.84 7.06
N ASN A 27 -8.20 -1.51 5.92
CA ASN A 27 -6.92 -1.65 5.23
C ASN A 27 -6.94 -0.92 3.89
N CYS A 28 -5.76 -0.48 3.46
CA CYS A 28 -5.52 -0.07 2.09
C CYS A 28 -4.64 -1.10 1.41
N GLN A 29 -4.97 -1.46 0.17
CA GLN A 29 -4.15 -2.36 -0.62
C GLN A 29 -3.19 -1.55 -1.49
N VAL A 30 -1.91 -1.93 -1.49
CA VAL A 30 -0.92 -1.33 -2.38
C VAL A 30 -1.10 -1.90 -3.77
N VAL A 31 -1.45 -1.04 -4.73
CA VAL A 31 -1.62 -1.41 -6.14
C VAL A 31 -0.28 -1.35 -6.87
N GLY A 32 0.59 -0.40 -6.51
CA GLY A 32 1.95 -0.39 -7.02
C GLY A 32 2.72 0.89 -6.72
N PHE A 33 3.94 0.92 -7.24
CA PHE A 33 4.86 2.05 -7.13
C PHE A 33 5.25 2.51 -8.52
N ALA A 34 5.33 3.83 -8.72
CA ALA A 34 5.82 4.38 -9.99
C ALA A 34 6.55 5.70 -9.78
N LYS A 35 7.39 6.07 -10.75
CA LYS A 35 8.11 7.35 -10.76
C LYS A 35 7.55 8.28 -11.82
N GLY A 36 7.50 9.57 -11.52
CA GLY A 36 7.00 10.58 -12.44
C GLY A 36 7.52 11.98 -12.12
N LYS A 37 7.27 12.93 -13.05
CA LYS A 37 7.47 14.36 -12.77
C LYS A 37 6.40 14.90 -11.82
N ASP A 38 5.19 14.38 -11.97
CA ASP A 38 3.98 14.68 -11.21
C ASP A 38 3.15 13.39 -11.05
N PRO A 39 2.08 13.39 -10.21
CA PRO A 39 1.23 12.22 -10.00
C PRO A 39 0.62 11.65 -11.29
N LYS A 40 0.24 12.52 -12.24
CA LYS A 40 -0.41 12.11 -13.50
C LYS A 40 0.55 11.34 -14.40
N GLN A 41 1.79 11.80 -14.51
CA GLN A 41 2.84 11.09 -15.25
C GLN A 41 3.20 9.78 -14.55
N ALA A 42 3.28 9.76 -13.22
CA ALA A 42 3.56 8.54 -12.46
C ALA A 42 2.46 7.48 -12.68
N PHE A 43 1.18 7.89 -12.69
CA PHE A 43 0.06 6.98 -12.94
C PHE A 43 0.10 6.38 -14.36
N LYS A 44 0.40 7.20 -15.38
CA LYS A 44 0.59 6.70 -16.75
C LYS A 44 1.70 5.65 -16.82
N ASN A 45 2.82 5.90 -16.13
CA ASN A 45 3.93 4.96 -16.08
C ASN A 45 3.53 3.67 -15.34
N LEU A 46 2.78 3.77 -14.23
CA LEU A 46 2.26 2.60 -13.50
C LEU A 46 1.45 1.67 -14.42
N ILE A 47 0.50 2.22 -15.19
CA ILE A 47 -0.34 1.44 -16.11
C ILE A 47 0.50 0.83 -17.24
N GLN A 48 1.44 1.58 -17.80
CA GLN A 48 2.30 1.09 -18.88
C GLN A 48 3.18 -0.09 -18.43
N GLU A 49 3.69 -0.05 -17.20
CA GLU A 49 4.51 -1.11 -16.62
C GLU A 49 3.67 -2.30 -16.12
N ASN A 50 2.40 -2.07 -15.79
CA ASN A 50 1.50 -3.07 -15.21
C ASN A 50 0.14 -3.05 -15.93
N SER A 51 0.13 -3.43 -17.22
CA SER A 51 -1.07 -3.38 -18.06
C SER A 51 -2.27 -4.14 -17.48
N ASN A 52 -2.02 -5.19 -16.70
CA ASN A 52 -3.03 -6.02 -16.05
C ASN A 52 -3.88 -5.25 -15.02
N LEU A 53 -3.42 -4.08 -14.55
CA LEU A 53 -4.23 -3.21 -13.67
C LEU A 53 -5.55 -2.81 -14.33
N LEU A 54 -5.57 -2.69 -15.66
CA LEU A 54 -6.78 -2.36 -16.43
C LEU A 54 -7.79 -3.52 -16.50
N GLU A 55 -7.39 -4.73 -16.09
CA GLU A 55 -8.25 -5.91 -16.04
C GLU A 55 -8.85 -6.12 -14.64
N THR A 56 -8.39 -5.35 -13.64
CA THR A 56 -8.92 -5.40 -12.28
C THR A 56 -10.28 -4.70 -12.18
N THR A 57 -11.00 -4.95 -11.10
CA THR A 57 -12.27 -4.29 -10.79
C THR A 57 -12.12 -3.00 -9.99
N PHE A 58 -10.89 -2.55 -9.73
CA PHE A 58 -10.64 -1.33 -8.97
C PHE A 58 -11.02 -0.10 -9.80
N ASP A 59 -11.85 0.78 -9.25
CA ASP A 59 -12.29 2.02 -9.92
C ASP A 59 -11.42 3.22 -9.51
N GLU A 60 -11.09 3.33 -8.22
CA GLU A 60 -10.35 4.45 -7.64
C GLU A 60 -9.01 4.03 -7.04
N LEU A 61 -7.97 4.77 -7.42
CA LEU A 61 -6.65 4.72 -6.80
C LEU A 61 -6.29 6.06 -6.16
N ILE A 62 -5.81 6.00 -4.92
CA ILE A 62 -5.25 7.13 -4.17
C ILE A 62 -3.74 7.15 -4.39
N CYS A 63 -3.18 8.33 -4.70
CA CYS A 63 -1.76 8.51 -4.98
C CYS A 63 -1.07 9.38 -3.92
N TYR A 64 0.05 8.90 -3.39
CA TYR A 64 0.88 9.64 -2.44
C TYR A 64 2.33 9.78 -2.94
N GLU A 65 2.91 10.97 -2.82
CA GLU A 65 4.33 11.20 -3.07
C GLU A 65 5.16 10.69 -1.89
N LEU A 66 6.14 9.83 -2.16
CA LEU A 66 7.06 9.29 -1.16
C LEU A 66 8.22 10.28 -0.94
N LYS A 67 8.36 10.77 0.29
CA LYS A 67 9.47 11.66 0.67
C LYS A 67 10.79 10.91 0.79
N ASP A 68 10.77 9.72 1.40
CA ASP A 68 11.95 8.88 1.58
C ASP A 68 11.99 7.78 0.51
N ILE A 69 12.79 8.02 -0.52
CA ILE A 69 12.99 7.08 -1.65
C ILE A 69 14.12 6.09 -1.32
N ASP A 70 14.94 6.39 -0.31
CA ASP A 70 16.03 5.53 0.12
C ASP A 70 15.49 4.40 1.01
N HIS A 71 15.18 3.27 0.37
CA HIS A 71 14.72 2.05 1.04
C HIS A 71 15.75 1.43 2.01
N THR A 72 16.97 2.00 2.14
CA THR A 72 17.95 1.54 3.12
C THR A 72 17.73 2.15 4.51
N LYS A 73 17.04 3.30 4.60
CA LYS A 73 16.69 3.93 5.89
C LYS A 73 15.26 3.59 6.27
N LYS A 74 15.07 2.38 6.82
CA LYS A 74 13.77 1.91 7.30
C LYS A 74 13.73 1.92 8.81
N SER A 75 12.65 2.46 9.36
CA SER A 75 12.29 2.23 10.76
C SER A 75 11.37 1.02 10.81
N TYR A 76 11.71 0.05 11.65
CA TYR A 76 10.91 -1.15 11.87
C TYR A 76 10.21 -1.03 13.22
N PHE A 77 8.91 -1.32 13.24
CA PHE A 77 8.09 -1.36 14.44
C PHE A 77 7.56 -2.77 14.61
N TYR A 78 7.71 -3.34 15.81
CA TYR A 78 7.30 -4.70 16.12
C TYR A 78 6.16 -4.67 17.14
N LEU A 79 4.95 -5.05 16.72
CA LEU A 79 3.77 -5.01 17.60
C LEU A 79 3.96 -5.85 18.88
N ASN A 80 4.67 -6.98 18.80
CA ASN A 80 4.94 -7.82 19.97
C ASN A 80 5.73 -7.11 21.07
N ALA A 81 6.54 -6.10 20.74
CA ALA A 81 7.28 -5.32 21.74
C ALA A 81 6.36 -4.45 22.63
N TYR A 82 5.11 -4.23 22.21
CA TYR A 82 4.13 -3.41 22.91
C TYR A 82 3.01 -4.24 23.55
N LYS A 83 3.02 -5.57 23.40
CA LYS A 83 2.05 -6.46 24.03
C LYS A 83 2.43 -6.84 25.47
N VAL A 84 3.60 -6.44 25.95
CA VAL A 84 4.08 -6.73 27.32
C VAL A 84 3.78 -5.55 28.23
N SER A 85 2.51 -5.39 28.60
CA SER A 85 2.08 -4.59 29.75
C SER A 85 0.67 -5.01 30.18
N GLU A 86 0.50 -6.27 30.56
CA GLU A 86 -0.70 -6.76 31.26
C GLU A 86 -0.36 -7.38 32.63
N ASP A 87 0.74 -6.93 33.24
CA ASP A 87 1.06 -7.19 34.65
C ASP A 87 1.30 -5.85 35.36
N LEU A 88 0.23 -5.10 35.61
CA LEU A 88 0.15 -4.04 36.64
C LEU A 88 -1.20 -4.11 37.35
#